data_AF-A0A972ZZK3-F1
#
_entry.id   AF-A0A972ZZK3-F1
#
_cell.length_a   1.000
_cell.length_b   1.000
_cell.length_c   1.000
_cell.angle_alpha   90.00
_cell.angle_beta   90.00
_cell.angle_gamma   90.00
#
_symmetry.space_group_name_H-M   'P 1'
#
loop_
_entity.id
_entity.type
_entity.pdbx_description
1 polymer ?
#
loop_
_entity_poly.entity_id
_entity_poly.type
_entity_poly.pdbx_seq_one_letter_code
_entity_poly.pdbx_strand_id
1 'polypeptide(L)'
;MNRECFKKNLPGADIQFQPQDMAEYENDAWDIRISLGSGPLEEAYYCTVEDPKAKDATLQDLLDRYALNPEQREQLDVAEYPELPFLFDELLQYQTNASQGLLDLSFYVNHSPGPGPVNLNGRARQYLCACTHHDQSHDYLVLDLVLVAKVAQINDTHLSQKQRTYGDLFLLFLLDHHDQRGARAFQKFIAKGPFGDCYDVAVSHDFSALRHTLDTLERSHFIKVTRPYGSESVSFSLEFTEQGRTEIARLTEEVEQACVRYDVYDSVSVWPCALGVPDGFDARIQMMEYDEVDYERQVFLLVLLENKTDLITGKGWYDHFLPFDFYETVQAALAYRTNFSGEVLCALKELAQ
;
A
#
# COMPACT_ATOMS: atom_id res chain seq x y z
N MET A 1 -13.00 3.87 15.77
CA MET A 1 -12.39 4.99 15.01
C MET A 1 -11.61 5.86 15.98
N ASN A 2 -10.28 5.89 15.85
CA ASN A 2 -9.47 6.88 16.55
C ASN A 2 -9.84 8.27 16.02
N ARG A 3 -10.14 9.18 16.95
CA ARG A 3 -10.40 10.59 16.66
C ARG A 3 -9.05 11.29 16.58
N GLU A 4 -8.53 11.45 15.36
CA GLU A 4 -7.31 12.20 15.11
C GLU A 4 -7.62 13.71 15.09
N CYS A 5 -6.77 14.50 15.76
CA CYS A 5 -6.73 15.95 15.73
C CYS A 5 -5.27 16.36 15.51
N PHE A 6 -5.03 17.33 14.64
CA PHE A 6 -3.69 17.82 14.34
C PHE A 6 -3.50 19.24 14.87
N LYS A 7 -2.32 19.50 15.45
CA LYS A 7 -1.89 20.80 15.96
C LYS A 7 -0.42 21.03 15.60
N LYS A 8 -0.15 21.00 14.30
CA LYS A 8 1.19 21.12 13.74
C LYS A 8 1.56 22.59 13.66
N ASN A 9 2.76 22.94 14.11
CA ASN A 9 3.24 24.32 14.11
C ASN A 9 4.27 24.51 13.01
N LEU A 10 4.33 25.71 12.45
CA LEU A 10 5.39 26.11 11.54
C LEU A 10 6.40 26.95 12.35
N PRO A 11 7.70 26.61 12.37
CA PRO A 11 8.67 27.39 13.12
C PRO A 11 8.68 28.86 12.69
N GLY A 12 8.63 29.77 13.66
CA GLY A 12 8.65 31.21 13.40
C GLY A 12 7.33 31.80 12.88
N ALA A 13 6.23 31.03 12.91
CA ALA A 13 4.91 31.52 12.57
C ALA A 13 3.84 30.99 13.54
N ASP A 14 2.77 31.77 13.71
CA ASP A 14 1.56 31.35 14.42
C ASP A 14 0.47 30.99 13.40
N ILE A 15 -0.20 29.86 13.63
CA ILE A 15 -1.32 29.40 12.80
C ILE A 15 -2.59 29.46 13.63
N GLN A 16 -3.57 30.24 13.17
CA GLN A 16 -4.85 30.41 13.83
C GLN A 16 -5.98 29.88 12.94
N PHE A 17 -6.65 28.81 13.38
CA PHE A 17 -7.87 28.30 12.74
C PHE A 17 -9.03 29.29 12.92
N GLN A 18 -9.71 29.64 11.82
CA GLN A 18 -10.84 30.59 11.79
C GLN A 18 -10.52 31.90 12.53
N PRO A 19 -9.59 32.71 11.99
CA PRO A 19 -9.23 34.00 12.58
C PRO A 19 -10.43 34.95 12.58
N GLN A 20 -10.47 35.93 13.50
CA GLN A 20 -11.62 36.83 13.64
C GLN A 20 -11.68 37.90 12.55
N ASP A 21 -10.53 38.16 11.96
CA ASP A 21 -10.16 39.16 10.96
C ASP A 21 -10.14 38.58 9.53
N MET A 22 -10.81 37.45 9.28
CA MET A 22 -10.96 36.84 7.94
C MET A 22 -11.35 37.84 6.83
N ALA A 23 -12.09 38.90 7.18
CA ALA A 23 -12.54 39.91 6.23
C ALA A 23 -11.41 40.82 5.70
N GLU A 24 -10.29 40.92 6.42
CA GLU A 24 -9.13 41.72 5.99
C GLU A 24 -8.47 41.11 4.75
N TYR A 25 -8.55 39.79 4.63
CA TYR A 25 -7.96 39.00 3.54
C TYR A 25 -8.93 38.69 2.39
N GLU A 26 -10.11 39.32 2.33
CA GLU A 26 -11.19 38.90 1.41
C GLU A 26 -10.74 38.92 -0.06
N ASN A 27 -9.92 39.89 -0.44
CA ASN A 27 -9.47 40.11 -1.82
C ASN A 27 -8.05 39.58 -2.08
N ASP A 28 -7.43 38.95 -1.10
CA ASP A 28 -6.04 38.49 -1.22
C ASP A 28 -5.97 37.07 -1.77
N ALA A 29 -4.88 36.78 -2.47
CA ALA A 29 -4.47 35.42 -2.76
C ALA A 29 -4.25 34.65 -1.45
N TRP A 30 -4.30 33.33 -1.54
CA TRP A 30 -4.28 32.46 -0.36
C TRP A 30 -3.75 31.09 -0.75
N ASP A 31 -3.25 30.34 0.22
CA ASP A 31 -2.56 29.08 -0.07
C ASP A 31 -3.41 27.87 0.30
N ILE A 32 -3.21 26.78 -0.44
CA ILE A 32 -3.56 25.43 0.01
C ILE A 32 -2.26 24.79 0.45
N ARG A 33 -2.19 24.32 1.70
CA ARG A 33 -1.04 23.58 2.23
C ARG A 33 -1.47 22.17 2.60
N ILE A 34 -0.73 21.16 2.18
CA ILE A 34 -1.03 19.75 2.44
C ILE A 34 0.21 19.09 3.02
N SER A 35 0.10 18.64 4.27
CA SER A 35 1.13 17.86 4.95
C SER A 35 0.66 16.42 5.19
N LEU A 36 1.58 15.46 5.33
CA LEU A 36 1.21 14.07 5.61
C LEU A 36 1.24 13.75 7.10
N GLY A 37 0.16 13.16 7.62
CA GLY A 37 0.06 12.62 8.97
C GLY A 37 0.85 13.38 10.03
N SER A 38 1.83 12.71 10.63
CA SER A 38 2.71 13.26 11.67
C SER A 38 3.97 13.96 11.16
N GLY A 39 4.19 14.06 9.84
CA GLY A 39 5.34 14.78 9.28
C GLY A 39 5.34 16.27 9.67
N PRO A 40 6.46 17.00 9.60
CA PRO A 40 6.49 18.44 9.90
C PRO A 40 5.69 19.29 8.87
N LEU A 41 5.49 20.59 9.13
CA LEU A 41 4.86 21.49 8.15
C LEU A 41 5.87 22.07 7.15
N GLU A 42 7.15 22.05 7.51
CA GLU A 42 8.28 22.48 6.71
C GLU A 42 8.48 21.60 5.47
N GLU A 43 7.98 20.37 5.51
CA GLU A 43 7.99 19.42 4.39
C GLU A 43 6.65 19.43 3.63
N ALA A 44 5.70 20.30 3.97
CA ALA A 44 4.37 20.29 3.34
C ALA A 44 4.43 20.78 1.89
N TYR A 45 3.61 20.17 1.04
CA TYR A 45 3.28 20.75 -0.26
C TYR A 45 2.40 21.98 -0.07
N TYR A 46 2.55 22.99 -0.93
CA TYR A 46 1.57 24.05 -1.05
C TYR A 46 1.49 24.61 -2.47
N CYS A 47 0.39 25.31 -2.72
CA CYS A 47 0.17 26.09 -3.93
C CYS A 47 -0.65 27.34 -3.61
N THR A 48 -0.32 28.43 -4.29
CA THR A 48 -1.04 29.71 -4.18
C THR A 48 -2.25 29.73 -5.11
N VAL A 49 -3.39 30.14 -4.56
CA VAL A 49 -4.66 30.33 -5.25
C VAL A 49 -4.87 31.82 -5.49
N GLU A 50 -4.58 32.24 -6.73
CA GLU A 50 -4.67 33.63 -7.17
C GLU A 50 -6.11 34.18 -7.21
N ASP A 51 -7.13 33.31 -7.33
CA ASP A 51 -8.54 33.73 -7.27
C ASP A 51 -9.03 33.81 -5.81
N PRO A 52 -9.25 35.01 -5.25
CA PRO A 52 -9.71 35.15 -3.86
C PRO A 52 -11.11 34.56 -3.65
N LYS A 53 -11.94 34.47 -4.70
CA LYS A 53 -13.30 33.92 -4.62
C LYS A 53 -13.32 32.40 -4.55
N ALA A 54 -12.22 31.73 -4.87
CA ALA A 54 -12.10 30.28 -4.75
C ALA A 54 -12.31 29.80 -3.30
N LYS A 55 -12.16 30.68 -2.30
CA LYS A 55 -12.50 30.40 -0.89
C LYS A 55 -13.95 29.91 -0.69
N ASP A 56 -14.86 30.23 -1.62
CA ASP A 56 -16.26 29.80 -1.56
C ASP A 56 -16.54 28.46 -2.27
N ALA A 57 -15.55 27.88 -2.95
CA ALA A 57 -15.64 26.56 -3.57
C ALA A 57 -15.60 25.45 -2.52
N THR A 58 -15.99 24.24 -2.93
CA THR A 58 -15.87 23.05 -2.08
C THR A 58 -14.41 22.64 -1.93
N LEU A 59 -14.05 21.98 -0.83
CA LEU A 59 -12.70 21.44 -0.66
C LEU A 59 -12.35 20.46 -1.78
N GLN A 60 -13.30 19.63 -2.22
CA GLN A 60 -13.11 18.73 -3.36
C GLN A 60 -12.76 19.49 -4.63
N ASP A 61 -13.54 20.53 -4.99
CA ASP A 61 -13.26 21.36 -6.17
C ASP A 61 -11.86 21.99 -6.10
N LEU A 62 -11.43 22.39 -4.91
CA LEU A 62 -10.13 23.03 -4.71
C LEU A 62 -8.98 22.04 -4.85
N LEU A 63 -9.11 20.86 -4.27
CA LEU A 63 -8.15 19.77 -4.44
C LEU A 63 -8.04 19.39 -5.92
N ASP A 64 -9.17 19.17 -6.60
CA ASP A 64 -9.18 18.70 -7.99
C ASP A 64 -8.71 19.75 -9.01
N ARG A 65 -8.85 21.04 -8.72
CA ARG A 65 -8.46 22.12 -9.64
C ARG A 65 -7.06 22.66 -9.40
N TYR A 66 -6.63 22.71 -8.14
CA TYR A 66 -5.38 23.37 -7.74
C TYR A 66 -4.36 22.37 -7.23
N ALA A 67 -4.61 21.71 -6.09
CA ALA A 67 -3.57 20.97 -5.37
C ALA A 67 -3.26 19.57 -5.91
N LEU A 68 -4.22 18.90 -6.56
CA LEU A 68 -4.11 17.54 -7.11
C LEU A 68 -4.41 17.52 -8.61
N ASN A 69 -4.20 18.64 -9.31
CA ASN A 69 -4.40 18.75 -10.74
C ASN A 69 -3.06 18.68 -11.49
N PRO A 70 -2.77 17.63 -12.28
CA PRO A 70 -1.53 17.51 -13.04
C PRO A 70 -1.20 18.73 -13.93
N GLU A 71 -2.21 19.46 -14.41
CA GLU A 71 -2.03 20.67 -15.23
C GLU A 71 -1.46 21.87 -14.45
N GLN A 72 -1.51 21.82 -13.12
CA GLN A 72 -0.98 22.87 -12.23
C GLN A 72 0.51 22.71 -11.94
N ARG A 73 1.11 21.57 -12.32
CA ARG A 73 2.51 21.26 -12.03
C ARG A 73 3.48 22.32 -12.57
N GLU A 74 3.21 22.88 -13.75
CA GLU A 74 4.05 23.91 -14.37
C GLU A 74 3.86 25.31 -13.74
N GLN A 75 2.85 25.48 -12.90
CA GLN A 75 2.51 26.74 -12.24
C GLN A 75 3.07 26.84 -10.81
N LEU A 76 3.74 25.78 -10.34
CA LEU A 76 4.40 25.76 -9.03
C LEU A 76 5.56 26.76 -9.00
N ASP A 77 5.77 27.41 -7.85
CA ASP A 77 6.89 28.33 -7.66
C ASP A 77 8.20 27.57 -7.39
N VAL A 78 8.73 26.96 -8.46
CA VAL A 78 9.99 26.19 -8.42
C VAL A 78 11.20 27.11 -8.22
N ALA A 79 11.06 28.42 -8.45
CA ALA A 79 12.17 29.37 -8.30
C ALA A 79 12.48 29.63 -6.83
N GLU A 80 11.44 29.81 -6.01
CA GLU A 80 11.59 29.96 -4.57
C GLU A 80 11.65 28.59 -3.86
N TYR A 81 10.94 27.59 -4.38
CA TYR A 81 10.79 26.27 -3.76
C TYR A 81 11.00 25.11 -4.74
N PRO A 82 12.27 24.77 -5.02
CA PRO A 82 12.64 23.75 -6.01
C PRO A 82 12.05 22.35 -5.77
N GLU A 83 11.67 22.04 -4.54
CA GLU A 83 11.13 20.75 -4.10
C GLU A 83 9.63 20.55 -4.40
N LEU A 84 8.87 21.62 -4.67
CA LEU A 84 7.42 21.53 -4.86
C LEU A 84 6.97 20.53 -5.94
N PRO A 85 7.64 20.40 -7.11
CA PRO A 85 7.26 19.40 -8.10
C PRO A 85 7.35 17.97 -7.58
N PHE A 86 8.35 17.69 -6.73
CA PHE A 86 8.52 16.36 -6.14
C PHE A 86 7.41 16.07 -5.12
N LEU A 87 7.13 17.00 -4.20
CA LEU A 87 6.05 16.84 -3.21
C LEU A 87 4.66 16.72 -3.90
N PHE A 88 4.48 17.43 -5.02
CA PHE A 88 3.28 17.32 -5.84
C PHE A 88 3.14 15.92 -6.47
N ASP A 89 4.20 15.41 -7.09
CA ASP A 89 4.22 14.07 -7.70
C ASP A 89 3.96 12.97 -6.65
N GLU A 90 4.39 13.17 -5.40
CA GLU A 90 4.05 12.29 -4.28
C GLU A 90 2.57 12.33 -3.91
N LEU A 91 1.96 13.52 -3.77
CA LEU A 91 0.53 13.64 -3.49
C LEU A 91 -0.33 12.99 -4.57
N LEU A 92 0.05 13.14 -5.84
CA LEU A 92 -0.61 12.45 -6.94
C LEU A 92 -0.47 10.92 -6.85
N GLN A 93 0.66 10.40 -6.35
CA GLN A 93 0.80 8.96 -6.11
C GLN A 93 -0.17 8.47 -5.04
N TYR A 94 -0.35 9.20 -3.94
CA TYR A 94 -1.36 8.88 -2.92
C TYR A 94 -2.76 8.81 -3.54
N GLN A 95 -3.12 9.80 -4.37
CA GLN A 95 -4.41 9.82 -5.07
C GLN A 95 -4.56 8.65 -6.06
N THR A 96 -3.50 8.32 -6.80
CA THR A 96 -3.47 7.20 -7.73
C THR A 96 -3.66 5.87 -7.01
N ASN A 97 -2.92 5.64 -5.92
CA ASN A 97 -3.06 4.45 -5.08
C ASN A 97 -4.47 4.35 -4.49
N ALA A 98 -5.08 5.48 -4.11
CA ALA A 98 -6.46 5.50 -3.64
C ALA A 98 -7.46 5.12 -4.75
N SER A 99 -7.28 5.63 -5.96
CA SER A 99 -8.12 5.28 -7.12
C SER A 99 -8.03 3.80 -7.50
N GLN A 100 -6.90 3.15 -7.19
CA GLN A 100 -6.67 1.72 -7.40
C GLN A 100 -7.18 0.85 -6.22
N GLY A 101 -7.70 1.47 -5.16
CA GLY A 101 -8.17 0.78 -3.96
C GLY A 101 -7.06 0.24 -3.07
N LEU A 102 -5.85 0.80 -3.16
CA LEU A 102 -4.74 0.48 -2.26
C LEU A 102 -4.77 1.33 -0.97
N LEU A 103 -5.28 2.56 -1.07
CA LEU A 103 -5.33 3.51 0.04
C LEU A 103 -6.73 4.11 0.22
N ASP A 104 -7.11 4.31 1.48
CA ASP A 104 -8.19 5.20 1.88
C ASP A 104 -7.57 6.53 2.33
N LEU A 105 -7.89 7.61 1.60
CA LEU A 105 -7.41 8.94 1.92
C LEU A 105 -8.44 9.71 2.75
N SER A 106 -7.94 10.42 3.76
CA SER A 106 -8.74 11.27 4.61
C SER A 106 -8.01 12.58 4.85
N PHE A 107 -8.70 13.70 4.62
CA PHE A 107 -8.16 15.03 4.91
C PHE A 107 -8.66 15.52 6.25
N TYR A 108 -7.78 16.15 7.01
CA TYR A 108 -8.07 16.85 8.26
C TYR A 108 -7.65 18.30 8.11
N VAL A 109 -8.20 19.19 8.93
CA VAL A 109 -7.77 20.59 8.98
C VAL A 109 -6.90 20.79 10.21
N ASN A 110 -5.69 21.29 10.01
CA ASN A 110 -4.75 21.56 11.08
C ASN A 110 -5.34 22.60 12.06
N HIS A 111 -5.09 22.42 13.36
CA HIS A 111 -5.65 23.24 14.45
C HIS A 111 -7.18 23.29 14.55
N SER A 112 -7.92 22.55 13.73
CA SER A 112 -9.38 22.49 13.85
C SER A 112 -9.80 21.87 15.19
N PRO A 113 -10.80 22.45 15.88
CA PRO A 113 -11.29 21.92 17.16
C PRO A 113 -12.09 20.62 17.00
N GLY A 114 -12.58 20.34 15.78
CA GLY A 114 -13.38 19.15 15.50
C GLY A 114 -12.50 17.91 15.32
N PRO A 115 -12.80 16.79 16.01
CA PRO A 115 -12.12 15.53 15.74
C PRO A 115 -12.63 14.89 14.46
N GLY A 116 -11.72 14.35 13.64
CA GLY A 116 -12.08 13.56 12.46
C GLY A 116 -11.85 14.28 11.12
N PRO A 117 -12.00 13.53 10.02
CA PRO A 117 -11.77 14.06 8.69
C PRO A 117 -12.80 15.13 8.32
N VAL A 118 -12.37 16.08 7.51
CA VAL A 118 -13.19 17.15 6.98
C VAL A 118 -14.15 16.63 5.91
N ASN A 119 -15.33 17.22 5.81
CA ASN A 119 -16.26 16.93 4.71
C ASN A 119 -15.79 17.66 3.45
N LEU A 120 -15.39 16.91 2.41
CA LEU A 120 -14.88 17.48 1.17
C LEU A 120 -15.92 18.32 0.39
N ASN A 121 -17.22 18.13 0.66
CA ASN A 121 -18.29 18.97 0.12
C ASN A 121 -18.50 20.29 0.88
N GLY A 122 -17.80 20.48 2.01
CA GLY A 122 -17.80 21.74 2.76
C GLY A 122 -17.03 22.83 2.01
N ARG A 123 -17.36 24.09 2.29
CA ARG A 123 -16.69 25.24 1.64
C ARG A 123 -15.37 25.56 2.32
N ALA A 124 -14.32 25.88 1.56
CA ALA A 124 -13.01 26.21 2.13
C ALA A 124 -13.06 27.32 3.17
N ARG A 125 -13.87 28.37 2.96
CA ARG A 125 -14.03 29.49 3.90
C ARG A 125 -14.31 29.07 5.35
N GLN A 126 -14.94 27.90 5.56
CA GLN A 126 -15.24 27.36 6.89
C GLN A 126 -14.05 26.69 7.58
N TYR A 127 -12.94 26.53 6.85
CA TYR A 127 -11.78 25.76 7.25
C TYR A 127 -10.46 26.52 7.11
N LEU A 128 -10.51 27.79 6.70
CA LEU A 128 -9.31 28.63 6.55
C LEU A 128 -8.67 28.95 7.90
N CYS A 129 -7.35 29.02 7.88
CA CYS A 129 -6.49 29.51 8.93
C CYS A 129 -5.81 30.82 8.47
N ALA A 130 -5.38 31.65 9.41
CA ALA A 130 -4.35 32.65 9.15
C ALA A 130 -2.99 32.09 9.58
N CYS A 131 -1.96 32.38 8.80
CA CYS A 131 -0.56 32.13 9.14
C CYS A 131 0.15 33.49 9.24
N THR A 132 0.69 33.80 10.42
CA THR A 132 1.32 35.08 10.75
C THR A 132 2.77 34.83 11.13
N HIS A 133 3.72 35.35 10.36
CA HIS A 133 5.15 35.18 10.66
C HIS A 133 5.59 36.12 11.80
N HIS A 134 6.39 35.62 12.73
CA HIS A 134 6.84 36.35 13.92
C HIS A 134 7.73 37.56 13.59
N ASP A 135 8.34 37.57 12.42
CA ASP A 135 9.14 38.68 11.90
C ASP A 135 8.29 39.76 11.20
N GLN A 136 6.96 39.59 11.17
CA GLN A 136 6.00 40.49 10.52
C GLN A 136 6.24 40.65 9.02
N SER A 137 6.96 39.71 8.40
CA SER A 137 7.25 39.75 6.97
C SER A 137 6.01 39.43 6.12
N HIS A 138 5.14 38.54 6.62
CA HIS A 138 4.02 38.04 5.85
C HIS A 138 2.89 37.48 6.73
N ASP A 139 1.65 37.89 6.40
CA ASP A 139 0.40 37.38 6.97
C ASP A 139 -0.51 36.96 5.80
N TYR A 140 -0.99 35.72 5.82
CA TYR A 140 -1.78 35.18 4.72
C TYR A 140 -2.82 34.15 5.18
N LEU A 141 -3.84 33.94 4.35
CA LEU A 141 -4.81 32.87 4.55
C LEU A 141 -4.29 31.57 3.96
N VAL A 142 -4.54 30.47 4.68
CA VAL A 142 -4.16 29.13 4.26
C VAL A 142 -5.26 28.12 4.58
N LEU A 143 -5.58 27.28 3.62
CA LEU A 143 -6.30 26.03 3.86
C LEU A 143 -5.26 24.97 4.25
N ASP A 144 -5.06 24.82 5.55
CA ASP A 144 -3.99 23.98 6.11
C ASP A 144 -4.50 22.55 6.36
N LEU A 145 -4.25 21.66 5.40
CA LEU A 145 -4.72 20.29 5.37
C LEU A 145 -3.64 19.31 5.86
N VAL A 146 -4.11 18.26 6.54
CA VAL A 146 -3.32 17.07 6.86
C VAL A 146 -3.95 15.89 6.16
N LEU A 147 -3.22 15.31 5.20
CA LEU A 147 -3.61 14.08 4.51
C LEU A 147 -3.16 12.88 5.35
N VAL A 148 -4.11 12.00 5.65
CA VAL A 148 -3.89 10.71 6.29
C VAL A 148 -4.24 9.63 5.29
N ALA A 149 -3.24 8.80 4.94
CA ALA A 149 -3.39 7.67 4.04
C ALA A 149 -3.34 6.36 4.84
N LYS A 150 -4.41 5.57 4.77
CA LYS A 150 -4.49 4.25 5.41
C LYS A 150 -4.61 3.18 4.33
N VAL A 151 -4.01 2.01 4.55
CA VAL A 151 -4.20 0.86 3.64
C VAL A 151 -5.70 0.55 3.57
N ALA A 152 -6.24 0.55 2.36
CA ALA A 152 -7.66 0.27 2.14
C ALA A 152 -7.96 -1.20 2.48
N GLN A 153 -9.15 -1.47 3.00
CA GLN A 153 -9.57 -2.86 3.18
C GLN A 153 -9.81 -3.52 1.83
N ILE A 154 -9.11 -4.62 1.55
CA ILE A 154 -9.44 -5.44 0.37
C ILE A 154 -10.83 -6.02 0.54
N ASN A 155 -11.67 -5.81 -0.48
CA ASN A 155 -12.99 -6.44 -0.55
C ASN A 155 -12.88 -7.92 -0.96
N ASP A 156 -13.89 -8.72 -0.62
CA ASP A 156 -13.94 -10.16 -0.87
C ASP A 156 -13.74 -10.54 -2.35
N THR A 157 -14.16 -9.68 -3.29
CA THR A 157 -14.03 -9.95 -4.73
C THR A 157 -12.57 -9.84 -5.18
N HIS A 158 -11.88 -8.79 -4.76
CA HIS A 158 -10.44 -8.61 -5.03
C HIS A 158 -9.62 -9.70 -4.33
N LEU A 159 -9.96 -10.03 -3.08
CA LEU A 159 -9.30 -11.08 -2.32
C LEU A 159 -9.41 -12.44 -3.01
N SER A 160 -10.61 -12.77 -3.50
CA SER A 160 -10.87 -13.98 -4.29
C SER A 160 -10.05 -14.00 -5.59
N GLN A 161 -9.86 -12.85 -6.24
CA GLN A 161 -9.02 -12.74 -7.43
C GLN A 161 -7.55 -12.99 -7.08
N LYS A 162 -7.03 -12.37 -6.01
CA LYS A 162 -5.64 -12.57 -5.56
C LYS A 162 -5.40 -14.02 -5.10
N GLN A 163 -6.37 -14.65 -4.45
CA GLN A 163 -6.32 -16.08 -4.12
C GLN A 163 -6.24 -16.95 -5.38
N ARG A 164 -6.96 -16.62 -6.46
CA ARG A 164 -6.83 -17.34 -7.74
C ARG A 164 -5.47 -17.13 -8.41
N THR A 165 -4.87 -15.95 -8.26
CA THR A 165 -3.58 -15.62 -8.85
C THR A 165 -2.41 -16.26 -8.10
N TYR A 166 -2.45 -16.29 -6.76
CA TYR A 166 -1.30 -16.66 -5.93
C TYR A 166 -1.55 -17.85 -4.99
N GLY A 167 -2.78 -18.38 -4.93
CA GLY A 167 -3.12 -19.48 -4.03
C GLY A 167 -2.39 -20.77 -4.36
N ASP A 168 -1.99 -20.97 -5.61
CA ASP A 168 -1.18 -22.13 -6.04
C ASP A 168 0.23 -22.07 -5.44
N LEU A 169 0.88 -20.89 -5.44
CA LEU A 169 2.15 -20.68 -4.76
C LEU A 169 2.03 -21.00 -3.27
N PHE A 170 1.00 -20.47 -2.59
CA PHE A 170 0.75 -20.77 -1.18
C PHE A 170 0.65 -22.28 -0.92
N LEU A 171 -0.20 -22.99 -1.68
CA LEU A 171 -0.37 -24.44 -1.52
C LEU A 171 0.90 -25.20 -1.89
N LEU A 172 1.68 -24.75 -2.87
CA LEU A 172 2.92 -25.39 -3.25
C LEU A 172 3.93 -25.36 -2.09
N PHE A 173 4.12 -24.21 -1.44
CA PHE A 173 5.00 -24.07 -0.26
C PHE A 173 4.49 -24.87 0.95
N LEU A 174 3.18 -24.90 1.16
CA LEU A 174 2.53 -25.71 2.20
C LEU A 174 2.81 -27.21 2.00
N LEU A 175 2.62 -27.70 0.78
CA LEU A 175 2.79 -29.11 0.45
C LEU A 175 4.25 -29.54 0.56
N ASP A 176 5.18 -28.76 0.01
CA ASP A 176 6.62 -29.00 0.16
C ASP A 176 7.04 -29.08 1.63
N HIS A 177 6.62 -28.13 2.45
CA HIS A 177 6.94 -28.10 3.88
C HIS A 177 6.52 -29.37 4.62
N HIS A 178 5.33 -29.90 4.31
CA HIS A 178 4.84 -31.13 4.92
C HIS A 178 5.49 -32.38 4.33
N ASP A 179 5.86 -32.34 3.06
CA ASP A 179 6.54 -33.43 2.38
C ASP A 179 7.98 -33.63 2.90
N GLN A 180 8.71 -32.53 3.15
CA GLN A 180 10.07 -32.56 3.73
C GLN A 180 10.14 -33.24 5.11
N ARG A 181 9.01 -33.36 5.81
CA ARG A 181 8.89 -34.09 7.09
C ARG A 181 8.77 -35.61 6.92
N GLY A 182 8.78 -36.09 5.66
CA GLY A 182 8.73 -37.48 5.27
C GLY A 182 7.33 -37.96 4.89
N ALA A 183 7.28 -38.97 4.02
CA ALA A 183 6.05 -39.48 3.39
C ALA A 183 4.92 -39.79 4.40
N ARG A 184 5.23 -40.35 5.57
CA ARG A 184 4.22 -40.65 6.61
C ARG A 184 3.59 -39.38 7.19
N ALA A 185 4.39 -38.33 7.42
CA ALA A 185 3.90 -37.06 7.94
C ALA A 185 3.05 -36.34 6.89
N PHE A 186 3.49 -36.37 5.63
CA PHE A 186 2.76 -35.83 4.49
C PHE A 186 1.40 -36.50 4.31
N GLN A 187 1.34 -37.83 4.24
CA GLN A 187 0.06 -38.55 4.11
C GLN A 187 -0.87 -38.31 5.30
N LYS A 188 -0.33 -38.17 6.52
CA LYS A 188 -1.13 -37.78 7.69
C LYS A 188 -1.67 -36.36 7.60
N PHE A 189 -0.94 -35.45 6.96
CA PHE A 189 -1.38 -34.08 6.71
C PHE A 189 -2.49 -34.05 5.65
N ILE A 190 -2.30 -34.73 4.53
CA ILE A 190 -3.29 -34.85 3.45
C ILE A 190 -4.58 -35.51 3.93
N ALA A 191 -4.48 -36.53 4.80
CA ALA A 191 -5.65 -37.20 5.37
C ALA A 191 -6.44 -36.34 6.39
N LYS A 192 -5.97 -35.15 6.74
CA LYS A 192 -6.69 -34.24 7.66
C LYS A 192 -7.55 -33.25 6.87
N GLY A 193 -8.86 -33.34 7.08
CA GLY A 193 -9.86 -32.32 6.73
C GLY A 193 -9.83 -31.86 5.27
N PRO A 194 -9.42 -30.60 4.98
CA PRO A 194 -9.83 -29.90 3.75
C PRO A 194 -9.48 -30.59 2.43
N PHE A 195 -8.36 -31.34 2.35
CA PHE A 195 -7.94 -32.00 1.11
C PHE A 195 -8.79 -33.22 0.75
N GLY A 196 -9.27 -33.97 1.75
CA GLY A 196 -10.19 -35.08 1.51
C GLY A 196 -11.60 -34.59 1.22
N ASP A 197 -12.05 -33.58 1.98
CA ASP A 197 -13.41 -33.04 1.91
C ASP A 197 -13.68 -32.29 0.59
N CYS A 198 -12.65 -31.72 -0.05
CA CYS A 198 -12.84 -30.95 -1.28
C CYS A 198 -13.29 -31.76 -2.51
N TYR A 199 -13.19 -33.09 -2.44
CA TYR A 199 -13.71 -34.02 -3.45
C TYR A 199 -14.93 -34.83 -2.95
N ASP A 200 -15.44 -34.58 -1.74
CA ASP A 200 -16.70 -35.14 -1.26
C ASP A 200 -17.88 -34.36 -1.86
N VAL A 201 -18.76 -35.05 -2.59
CA VAL A 201 -19.92 -34.46 -3.26
C VAL A 201 -20.85 -33.71 -2.29
N ALA A 202 -20.90 -34.12 -1.01
CA ALA A 202 -21.77 -33.51 -0.01
C ALA A 202 -21.31 -32.10 0.43
N VAL A 203 -20.00 -31.84 0.46
CA VAL A 203 -19.40 -30.61 1.04
C VAL A 203 -18.43 -29.88 0.09
N SER A 204 -18.16 -30.43 -1.09
CA SER A 204 -17.17 -29.90 -2.05
C SER A 204 -17.40 -28.45 -2.52
N HIS A 205 -18.62 -27.91 -2.38
CA HIS A 205 -18.91 -26.53 -2.74
C HIS A 205 -18.19 -25.53 -1.81
N ASP A 206 -18.03 -25.87 -0.54
CA ASP A 206 -17.32 -25.07 0.47
C ASP A 206 -15.80 -25.03 0.22
N PHE A 207 -15.29 -25.97 -0.59
CA PHE A 207 -13.87 -26.11 -0.90
C PHE A 207 -13.53 -25.83 -2.37
N SER A 208 -14.40 -25.11 -3.08
CA SER A 208 -14.24 -24.84 -4.51
C SER A 208 -12.91 -24.15 -4.88
N ALA A 209 -12.46 -23.19 -4.05
CA ALA A 209 -11.16 -22.53 -4.21
C ALA A 209 -9.99 -23.51 -4.09
N LEU A 210 -9.96 -24.31 -3.02
CA LEU A 210 -8.93 -25.33 -2.80
C LEU A 210 -8.89 -26.35 -3.95
N ARG A 211 -10.06 -26.84 -4.38
CA ARG A 211 -10.15 -27.78 -5.51
C ARG A 211 -9.59 -27.18 -6.79
N HIS A 212 -9.95 -25.93 -7.09
CA HIS A 212 -9.46 -25.23 -8.27
C HIS A 212 -7.93 -25.09 -8.24
N THR A 213 -7.36 -24.72 -7.10
CA THR A 213 -5.92 -24.59 -6.93
C THR A 213 -5.20 -25.93 -7.06
N LEU A 214 -5.74 -27.01 -6.48
CA LEU A 214 -5.19 -28.36 -6.65
C LEU A 214 -5.22 -28.82 -8.11
N ASP A 215 -6.32 -28.56 -8.83
CA ASP A 215 -6.42 -28.88 -10.25
C ASP A 215 -5.38 -28.07 -11.08
N THR A 216 -5.08 -26.82 -10.70
CA THR A 216 -4.00 -26.02 -11.30
C THR A 216 -2.62 -26.64 -11.03
N LEU A 217 -2.32 -26.98 -9.78
CA LEU A 217 -1.05 -27.62 -9.42
C LEU A 217 -0.85 -28.97 -10.11
N GLU A 218 -1.92 -29.75 -10.28
CA GLU A 218 -1.88 -31.03 -10.99
C GLU A 218 -1.64 -30.85 -12.49
N ARG A 219 -2.32 -29.87 -13.13
CA ARG A 219 -2.08 -29.52 -14.54
C ARG A 219 -0.64 -29.07 -14.79
N SER A 220 -0.04 -28.38 -13.83
CA SER A 220 1.38 -27.97 -13.87
C SER A 220 2.34 -29.11 -13.49
N HIS A 221 1.82 -30.31 -13.19
CA HIS A 221 2.58 -31.50 -12.79
C HIS A 221 3.39 -31.34 -11.49
N PHE A 222 3.07 -30.35 -10.66
CA PHE A 222 3.70 -30.15 -9.36
C PHE A 222 3.19 -31.13 -8.29
N ILE A 223 1.97 -31.60 -8.48
CA ILE A 223 1.35 -32.65 -7.67
C ILE A 223 0.72 -33.71 -8.57
N LYS A 224 0.42 -34.86 -7.98
CA LYS A 224 -0.41 -35.89 -8.59
C LYS A 224 -1.52 -36.25 -7.62
N VAL A 225 -2.77 -36.22 -8.10
CA VAL A 225 -3.96 -36.44 -7.27
C VAL A 225 -4.64 -37.73 -7.71
N THR A 226 -4.75 -38.69 -6.79
CA THR A 226 -5.55 -39.90 -7.00
C THR A 226 -6.91 -39.71 -6.34
N ARG A 227 -7.96 -39.71 -7.16
CA ARG A 227 -9.34 -39.43 -6.75
C ARG A 227 -10.13 -40.74 -6.57
N PRO A 228 -11.06 -40.84 -5.62
CA PRO A 228 -11.99 -41.97 -5.56
C PRO A 228 -12.87 -41.99 -6.82
N TYR A 229 -12.99 -43.13 -7.50
CA TYR A 229 -13.92 -43.31 -8.61
C TYR A 229 -14.84 -44.51 -8.33
N GLY A 230 -16.15 -44.27 -8.21
CA GLY A 230 -17.16 -45.32 -8.03
C GLY A 230 -17.25 -45.91 -6.60
N SER A 231 -17.88 -47.08 -6.48
CA SER A 231 -18.13 -47.80 -5.22
C SER A 231 -16.90 -48.53 -4.66
N GLU A 232 -15.72 -48.36 -5.26
CA GLU A 232 -14.47 -48.95 -4.77
C GLU A 232 -13.72 -47.97 -3.88
N SER A 233 -13.21 -48.50 -2.78
CA SER A 233 -12.57 -47.80 -1.67
C SER A 233 -11.18 -47.24 -2.00
N VAL A 234 -11.06 -46.43 -3.06
CA VAL A 234 -9.83 -45.66 -3.29
C VAL A 234 -9.89 -44.43 -2.42
N SER A 235 -9.12 -44.42 -1.33
CA SER A 235 -8.93 -43.23 -0.51
C SER A 235 -8.24 -42.15 -1.33
N PHE A 236 -8.72 -40.92 -1.26
CA PHE A 236 -8.04 -39.75 -1.80
C PHE A 236 -6.54 -39.78 -1.43
N SER A 237 -5.67 -39.62 -2.41
CA SER A 237 -4.23 -39.48 -2.18
C SER A 237 -3.65 -38.33 -2.99
N LEU A 238 -2.65 -37.68 -2.41
CA LEU A 238 -1.89 -36.62 -3.04
C LEU A 238 -0.41 -36.98 -2.92
N GLU A 239 0.32 -36.86 -4.03
CA GLU A 239 1.77 -37.05 -4.13
C GLU A 239 2.42 -35.73 -4.57
N PHE A 240 3.45 -35.29 -3.85
CA PHE A 240 4.27 -34.14 -4.25
C PHE A 240 5.35 -34.61 -5.22
N THR A 241 5.41 -34.02 -6.41
CA THR A 241 6.29 -34.52 -7.48
C THR A 241 7.70 -33.94 -7.37
N GLU A 242 8.66 -34.54 -8.09
CA GLU A 242 10.00 -33.96 -8.24
C GLU A 242 9.95 -32.57 -8.90
N GLN A 243 9.09 -32.39 -9.90
CA GLN A 243 8.90 -31.09 -10.55
C GLN A 243 8.38 -30.02 -9.57
N GLY A 244 7.47 -30.38 -8.66
CA GLY A 244 7.02 -29.48 -7.60
C GLY A 244 8.16 -29.04 -6.66
N ARG A 245 9.06 -29.97 -6.31
CA ARG A 245 10.26 -29.65 -5.51
C ARG A 245 11.23 -28.75 -6.25
N THR A 246 11.47 -29.02 -7.53
CA THR A 246 12.33 -28.18 -8.38
C THR A 246 11.78 -26.77 -8.48
N GLU A 247 10.46 -26.62 -8.63
CA GLU A 247 9.83 -25.30 -8.69
C GLU A 247 9.94 -24.54 -7.36
N ILE A 248 9.76 -25.20 -6.21
CA ILE A 248 9.97 -24.56 -4.90
C ILE A 248 11.42 -24.12 -4.71
N ALA A 249 12.38 -24.95 -5.11
CA ALA A 249 13.79 -24.58 -5.07
C ALA A 249 14.05 -23.33 -5.94
N ARG A 250 13.49 -23.29 -7.16
CA ARG A 250 13.59 -22.15 -8.07
C ARG A 250 12.96 -20.88 -7.47
N LEU A 251 11.77 -20.98 -6.88
CA LEU A 251 11.07 -19.86 -6.25
C LEU A 251 11.80 -19.34 -5.01
N THR A 252 12.40 -20.23 -4.22
CA THR A 252 13.19 -19.85 -3.04
C THR A 252 14.47 -19.13 -3.47
N GLU A 253 15.19 -19.67 -4.45
CA GLU A 253 16.39 -19.04 -5.01
C GLU A 253 16.06 -17.66 -5.64
N GLU A 254 14.92 -17.55 -6.32
CA GLU A 254 14.43 -16.28 -6.87
C GLU A 254 14.25 -15.21 -5.78
N VAL A 255 13.70 -15.59 -4.63
CA VAL A 255 13.53 -14.68 -3.49
C VAL A 255 14.88 -14.34 -2.86
N GLU A 256 15.76 -15.31 -2.65
CA GLU A 256 17.10 -15.06 -2.12
C GLU A 256 17.90 -14.11 -3.03
N GLN A 257 17.83 -14.29 -4.34
CA GLN A 257 18.45 -13.39 -5.32
C GLN A 257 17.85 -11.99 -5.26
N ALA A 258 16.52 -11.87 -5.10
CA ALA A 258 15.87 -10.58 -4.92
C ALA A 258 16.32 -9.87 -3.64
N CYS A 259 16.41 -10.58 -2.51
CA CYS A 259 16.95 -10.04 -1.26
C CYS A 259 18.38 -9.52 -1.46
N VAL A 260 19.28 -10.35 -2.03
CA VAL A 260 20.67 -9.95 -2.30
C VAL A 260 20.74 -8.70 -3.20
N ARG A 261 19.86 -8.61 -4.19
CA ARG A 261 19.85 -7.51 -5.16
C ARG A 261 19.24 -6.23 -4.61
N TYR A 262 18.20 -6.33 -3.78
CA TYR A 262 17.36 -5.19 -3.43
C TYR A 262 17.45 -4.78 -1.97
N ASP A 263 17.88 -5.61 -1.03
CA ASP A 263 17.91 -5.27 0.41
C ASP A 263 18.78 -4.04 0.71
N VAL A 264 19.76 -3.72 -0.14
CA VAL A 264 20.53 -2.47 -0.05
C VAL A 264 19.68 -1.19 -0.16
N TYR A 265 18.44 -1.30 -0.64
CA TYR A 265 17.49 -0.21 -0.80
C TYR A 265 16.38 -0.19 0.26
N ASP A 266 16.51 -0.96 1.36
CA ASP A 266 15.51 -1.05 2.44
C ASP A 266 15.38 0.25 3.26
N SER A 267 16.40 1.12 3.21
CA SER A 267 16.45 2.39 3.92
C SER A 267 17.36 3.38 3.19
N VAL A 268 16.82 4.06 2.17
CA VAL A 268 17.55 5.10 1.42
C VAL A 268 17.15 6.51 1.88
N SER A 269 18.08 7.46 1.80
CA SER A 269 17.76 8.88 2.02
C SER A 269 17.96 9.64 0.72
N VAL A 270 16.94 10.36 0.28
CA VAL A 270 16.97 11.19 -0.92
C VAL A 270 16.73 12.66 -0.55
N TRP A 271 17.29 13.57 -1.33
CA TRP A 271 17.01 15.01 -1.22
C TRP A 271 16.33 15.49 -2.52
N PRO A 272 15.19 16.19 -2.45
CA PRO A 272 14.42 16.54 -1.24
C PRO A 272 13.81 15.30 -0.55
N CYS A 273 13.52 15.42 0.75
CA CYS A 273 12.89 14.34 1.51
C CYS A 273 11.45 14.10 1.01
N ALA A 274 11.09 12.84 0.81
CA ALA A 274 9.72 12.43 0.54
C ALA A 274 8.82 12.58 1.78
N LEU A 275 7.56 12.95 1.53
CA LEU A 275 6.61 13.37 2.55
C LEU A 275 6.39 12.29 3.62
N GLY A 276 6.54 12.66 4.90
CA GLY A 276 6.01 11.91 6.03
C GLY A 276 6.81 10.69 6.50
N VAL A 277 8.06 10.49 6.04
CA VAL A 277 8.93 9.38 6.49
C VAL A 277 10.26 9.92 7.04
N PRO A 278 10.41 10.07 8.37
CA PRO A 278 11.58 10.71 8.97
C PRO A 278 12.87 9.87 8.99
N ASP A 279 12.80 8.55 8.74
CA ASP A 279 13.91 7.60 8.97
C ASP A 279 14.45 6.91 7.69
N GLY A 280 14.19 7.49 6.50
CA GLY A 280 14.58 6.91 5.21
C GLY A 280 13.48 6.07 4.56
N PHE A 281 13.66 5.74 3.29
CA PHE A 281 12.64 5.15 2.41
C PHE A 281 12.98 3.71 2.06
N ASP A 282 11.98 2.83 2.12
CA ASP A 282 12.07 1.50 1.51
C ASP A 282 11.79 1.62 0.00
N ALA A 283 12.86 1.66 -0.79
CA ALA A 283 12.78 1.81 -2.24
C ALA A 283 12.76 0.47 -2.99
N ARG A 284 12.74 -0.67 -2.27
CA ARG A 284 12.91 -2.01 -2.87
C ARG A 284 11.87 -2.31 -3.94
N ILE A 285 10.60 -2.05 -3.65
CA ILE A 285 9.49 -2.33 -4.58
C ILE A 285 9.61 -1.46 -5.84
N GLN A 286 9.99 -0.20 -5.68
CA GLN A 286 10.16 0.70 -6.82
C GLN A 286 11.39 0.31 -7.66
N MET A 287 12.46 -0.15 -7.03
CA MET A 287 13.64 -0.67 -7.72
C MET A 287 13.34 -1.95 -8.51
N MET A 288 12.50 -2.84 -7.97
CA MET A 288 11.99 -4.02 -8.69
C MET A 288 11.17 -3.60 -9.92
N GLU A 289 10.26 -2.62 -9.77
CA GLU A 289 9.49 -2.07 -10.90
C GLU A 289 10.40 -1.47 -11.97
N TYR A 290 11.40 -0.68 -11.57
CA TYR A 290 12.38 -0.08 -12.47
C TYR A 290 13.25 -1.11 -13.21
N ASP A 291 13.42 -2.28 -12.62
CA ASP A 291 14.09 -3.44 -13.24
C ASP A 291 13.15 -4.33 -14.05
N GLU A 292 11.90 -3.92 -14.26
CA GLU A 292 10.85 -4.69 -14.94
C GLU A 292 10.57 -6.07 -14.30
N VAL A 293 10.81 -6.18 -12.99
CA VAL A 293 10.44 -7.36 -12.20
C VAL A 293 8.96 -7.29 -11.84
N ASP A 294 8.28 -8.44 -11.84
CA ASP A 294 6.92 -8.57 -11.29
C ASP A 294 6.97 -8.37 -9.76
N TYR A 295 7.00 -7.12 -9.34
CA TYR A 295 7.17 -6.69 -7.96
C TYR A 295 6.02 -7.19 -7.08
N GLU A 296 4.80 -7.30 -7.61
CA GLU A 296 3.65 -7.77 -6.83
C GLU A 296 3.83 -9.23 -6.44
N ARG A 297 4.18 -10.08 -7.42
CA ARG A 297 4.49 -11.49 -7.15
C ARG A 297 5.72 -11.62 -6.25
N GLN A 298 6.73 -10.78 -6.44
CA GLN A 298 7.94 -10.82 -5.62
C GLN A 298 7.66 -10.50 -4.15
N VAL A 299 6.91 -9.43 -3.89
CA VAL A 299 6.46 -9.07 -2.53
C VAL A 299 5.60 -10.18 -1.93
N PHE A 300 4.70 -10.78 -2.71
CA PHE A 300 3.93 -11.93 -2.25
C PHE A 300 4.81 -13.10 -1.80
N LEU A 301 5.82 -13.47 -2.60
CA LEU A 301 6.75 -14.55 -2.27
C LEU A 301 7.60 -14.24 -1.04
N LEU A 302 8.08 -13.01 -0.91
CA LEU A 302 8.81 -12.52 0.28
C LEU A 302 7.96 -12.68 1.54
N VAL A 303 6.74 -12.10 1.54
CA VAL A 303 5.81 -12.18 2.67
C VAL A 303 5.50 -13.64 3.02
N LEU A 304 5.27 -14.50 2.03
CA LEU A 304 4.99 -15.91 2.25
C LEU A 304 6.16 -16.66 2.91
N LEU A 305 7.40 -16.39 2.48
CA LEU A 305 8.60 -17.04 3.00
C LEU A 305 8.97 -16.54 4.41
N GLU A 306 8.92 -15.23 4.64
CA GLU A 306 9.19 -14.63 5.94
C GLU A 306 8.18 -15.09 7.01
N ASN A 307 6.91 -15.21 6.62
CA ASN A 307 5.82 -15.63 7.51
C ASN A 307 5.51 -17.13 7.41
N LYS A 308 6.37 -17.94 6.77
CA LYS A 308 6.16 -19.38 6.55
C LYS A 308 5.83 -20.12 7.85
N THR A 309 6.49 -19.77 8.95
CA THR A 309 6.25 -20.42 10.25
C THR A 309 4.80 -20.26 10.68
N ASP A 310 4.24 -19.05 10.59
CA ASP A 310 2.89 -18.77 11.07
C ASP A 310 1.84 -19.30 10.09
N LEU A 311 2.02 -19.02 8.79
CA LEU A 311 1.05 -19.34 7.74
C LEU A 311 0.95 -20.85 7.44
N ILE A 312 2.09 -21.54 7.42
CA ILE A 312 2.17 -22.95 6.97
C ILE A 312 2.30 -23.92 8.14
N THR A 313 2.95 -23.52 9.24
CA THR A 313 3.25 -24.44 10.36
C THR A 313 2.30 -24.32 11.55
N GLY A 314 1.48 -23.26 11.57
CA GLY A 314 0.39 -23.03 12.53
C GLY A 314 -0.74 -24.05 12.45
N LYS A 315 -1.70 -23.96 13.38
CA LYS A 315 -2.80 -24.94 13.53
C LYS A 315 -3.93 -24.81 12.49
N GLY A 316 -3.87 -23.85 11.57
CA GLY A 316 -4.99 -23.52 10.68
C GLY A 316 -4.57 -22.91 9.33
N TRP A 317 -3.68 -23.56 8.56
CA TRP A 317 -3.31 -23.08 7.22
C TRP A 317 -4.52 -22.76 6.33
N TYR A 318 -5.61 -23.51 6.49
CA TYR A 318 -6.84 -23.34 5.72
C TYR A 318 -7.61 -22.08 6.16
N ASP A 319 -7.51 -21.71 7.44
CA ASP A 319 -8.06 -20.47 7.99
C ASP A 319 -7.34 -19.23 7.46
N HIS A 320 -6.12 -19.37 6.93
CA HIS A 320 -5.43 -18.32 6.18
C HIS A 320 -5.69 -18.43 4.68
N PHE A 321 -5.69 -19.64 4.12
CA PHE A 321 -5.87 -19.84 2.69
C PHE A 321 -7.25 -19.38 2.21
N LEU A 322 -8.32 -19.76 2.92
CA LEU A 322 -9.69 -19.49 2.49
C LEU A 322 -10.03 -17.98 2.47
N PRO A 323 -9.83 -17.23 3.56
CA PRO A 323 -9.99 -15.78 3.51
C PRO A 323 -8.82 -15.10 2.78
N PHE A 324 -7.66 -15.75 2.62
CA PHE A 324 -6.46 -15.15 2.01
C PHE A 324 -5.99 -13.88 2.75
N ASP A 325 -6.22 -13.83 4.07
CA ASP A 325 -6.06 -12.66 4.94
C ASP A 325 -4.62 -12.13 5.00
N PHE A 326 -3.63 -13.01 4.93
CA PHE A 326 -2.21 -12.62 4.94
C PHE A 326 -1.80 -11.75 3.73
N TYR A 327 -2.63 -11.69 2.68
CA TYR A 327 -2.40 -10.81 1.54
C TYR A 327 -2.56 -9.32 1.92
N GLU A 328 -3.21 -8.98 3.04
CA GLU A 328 -3.23 -7.61 3.57
C GLU A 328 -1.81 -7.05 3.80
N THR A 329 -0.85 -7.89 4.20
CA THR A 329 0.57 -7.50 4.34
C THR A 329 1.20 -7.14 3.00
N VAL A 330 0.88 -7.91 1.95
CA VAL A 330 1.32 -7.63 0.58
C VAL A 330 0.75 -6.30 0.11
N GLN A 331 -0.56 -6.09 0.31
CA GLN A 331 -1.22 -4.84 -0.05
C GLN A 331 -0.62 -3.64 0.69
N ALA A 332 -0.33 -3.77 1.99
CA ALA A 332 0.28 -2.71 2.78
C ALA A 332 1.65 -2.32 2.23
N ALA A 333 2.49 -3.30 1.88
CA ALA A 333 3.80 -3.04 1.28
C ALA A 333 3.67 -2.30 -0.06
N LEU A 334 2.73 -2.72 -0.92
CA LEU A 334 2.49 -2.08 -2.22
C LEU A 334 1.93 -0.66 -2.09
N ALA A 335 1.09 -0.41 -1.09
CA ALA A 335 0.41 0.87 -0.89
C ALA A 335 1.37 2.02 -0.54
N TYR A 336 2.49 1.71 0.12
CA TYR A 336 3.50 2.67 0.55
C TYR A 336 4.77 2.66 -0.31
N ARG A 337 4.71 2.07 -1.50
CA ARG A 337 5.81 2.11 -2.48
C ARG A 337 6.19 3.56 -2.79
N THR A 338 7.50 3.82 -2.82
CA THR A 338 8.08 5.12 -3.19
C THR A 338 7.75 5.50 -4.65
N ASN A 339 7.86 6.80 -4.97
CA ASN A 339 7.66 7.34 -6.33
C ASN A 339 8.84 8.23 -6.78
N PHE A 340 10.06 7.75 -6.59
CA PHE A 340 11.27 8.42 -7.08
C PHE A 340 11.32 8.49 -8.60
N SER A 341 11.95 9.54 -9.14
CA SER A 341 12.18 9.67 -10.57
C SER A 341 13.20 8.63 -11.07
N GLY A 342 13.20 8.36 -12.37
CA GLY A 342 14.20 7.46 -12.98
C GLY A 342 15.64 7.92 -12.74
N GLU A 343 15.88 9.24 -12.63
CA GLU A 343 17.19 9.80 -12.29
C GLU A 343 17.62 9.41 -10.87
N VAL A 344 16.72 9.53 -9.89
CA VAL A 344 16.98 9.11 -8.51
C VAL A 344 17.22 7.61 -8.43
N LEU A 345 16.40 6.80 -9.11
CA LEU A 345 16.58 5.34 -9.14
C LEU A 345 17.92 4.93 -9.80
N CYS A 346 18.33 5.64 -10.85
CA CYS A 346 19.64 5.43 -11.48
C CYS A 346 20.78 5.78 -10.52
N ALA A 347 20.70 6.91 -9.83
CA ALA A 347 21.69 7.32 -8.84
C ALA A 347 21.78 6.33 -7.66
N LEU A 348 20.64 5.82 -7.18
CA LEU A 348 20.60 4.78 -6.15
C LEU A 348 21.31 3.49 -6.61
N LYS A 349 21.11 3.08 -7.87
CA LYS A 349 21.84 1.93 -8.44
C LYS A 349 23.34 2.15 -8.49
N GLU A 350 23.79 3.35 -8.88
CA GLU A 350 25.21 3.69 -8.96
C GLU A 350 25.88 3.69 -7.58
N LEU A 351 25.17 4.17 -6.55
CA LEU A 351 25.68 4.18 -5.16
C LEU A 351 25.78 2.79 -4.54
N ALA A 352 25.00 1.83 -5.01
CA ALA A 352 24.99 0.46 -4.51
C ALA A 352 26.07 -0.45 -5.15
N GLN A 353 26.80 0.05 -6.15
CA GLN A 353 27.93 -0.63 -6.80
C GLN A 353 29.25 -0.24 -6.15
#